data_AF-A0A1A2WNE7-F1
#
_entry.id   AF-A0A1A2WNE7-F1
#
_cell.length_a   1.000
_cell.length_b   1.000
_cell.length_c   1.000
_cell.angle_alpha   90.00
_cell.angle_beta   90.00
_cell.angle_gamma   90.00
#
_symmetry.space_group_name_H-M   'P 1'
#
loop_
_entity.id
_entity.type
_entity.pdbx_description
1 polymer ?
#
loop_
_entity_poly.entity_id
_entity_poly.type
_entity_poly.pdbx_seq_one_letter_code
_entity_poly.pdbx_strand_id
1 'polypeptide(L)'
;MTEELPDELPEIDLGIEIAEAAPMDADELGSVLEALLLVVDTPVTVEALGAATGQPVYRIAAKLQQMSEELAERDSGIDLRQNSEGWRMYTRACFAPYVEKLLLDGARSKLTRAALETLAVVAYRQPVTRARVSAVRGVNVDAVMRTLLARGLITEAGVDDDTGATTFATTELFLERLGLASLGDLPDIAPLLPDVDTIEDLSESLDSEPRFIKLAGGSASEQSLSFDVDKD
;
A
#
# COMPACT_ATOMS: atom_id res chain seq x y z
N MET A 1 17.39 66.74 -49.67
CA MET A 1 17.52 66.80 -48.20
C MET A 1 16.85 65.53 -47.73
N THR A 2 17.63 64.46 -47.70
CA THR A 2 17.17 63.09 -47.42
C THR A 2 17.92 62.72 -46.15
N GLU A 3 17.21 62.67 -45.03
CA GLU A 3 17.77 62.23 -43.75
C GLU A 3 17.96 60.71 -43.81
N GLU A 4 19.21 60.26 -43.72
CA GLU A 4 19.56 58.87 -43.49
C GLU A 4 19.23 58.49 -42.05
N LEU A 5 18.39 57.46 -41.87
CA LEU A 5 18.20 56.79 -40.59
C LEU A 5 19.48 56.00 -40.25
N PRO A 6 19.96 56.02 -38.99
CA PRO A 6 21.07 55.16 -38.58
C PRO A 6 20.64 53.69 -38.56
N ASP A 7 21.48 52.83 -39.15
CA ASP A 7 21.20 51.43 -39.52
C ASP A 7 21.50 50.40 -38.42
N GLU A 8 21.71 50.83 -37.17
CA GLU A 8 22.01 49.92 -36.06
C GLU A 8 21.17 50.26 -34.83
N LEU A 9 20.14 49.43 -34.58
CA LEU A 9 19.50 49.35 -33.29
C LEU A 9 20.46 48.66 -32.31
N PRO A 10 20.65 49.17 -31.09
CA PRO A 10 21.53 48.55 -30.12
C PRO A 10 21.02 47.14 -29.77
N GLU A 11 21.91 46.14 -29.84
CA GLU A 11 21.66 44.81 -29.31
C GLU A 11 21.39 44.95 -27.80
N ILE A 12 20.13 44.80 -27.42
CA ILE A 12 19.74 44.72 -26.02
C ILE A 12 20.10 43.30 -25.55
N ASP A 13 21.28 43.16 -24.97
CA ASP A 13 21.63 41.98 -24.16
C ASP A 13 20.72 41.98 -22.92
N LEU A 14 19.61 41.24 -23.02
CA LEU A 14 18.58 41.17 -21.98
C LEU A 14 19.04 40.38 -20.74
N GLY A 15 20.29 39.92 -20.66
CA GLY A 15 20.82 39.25 -19.46
C GLY A 15 20.02 38.01 -19.04
N ILE A 16 19.29 37.40 -19.98
CA ILE A 16 18.55 36.17 -19.75
C ILE A 16 19.57 35.05 -19.90
N GLU A 17 20.09 34.56 -18.77
CA GLU A 17 20.79 33.27 -18.73
C GLU A 17 19.78 32.19 -19.15
N ILE A 18 19.76 31.86 -20.44
CA ILE A 18 19.04 30.70 -20.94
C ILE A 18 19.85 29.50 -20.43
N ALA A 19 19.42 28.91 -19.32
CA ALA A 19 19.98 27.66 -18.83
C ALA A 19 20.04 26.68 -20.01
N GLU A 20 21.26 26.29 -20.38
CA GLU A 20 21.51 25.41 -21.52
C GLU A 20 20.87 24.05 -21.18
N ALA A 21 19.72 23.79 -21.79
CA ALA A 21 18.96 22.57 -21.56
C ALA A 21 19.83 21.38 -21.92
N ALA A 22 19.85 20.33 -21.07
CA ALA A 22 20.36 19.05 -21.51
C ALA A 22 19.63 18.65 -22.81
N PRO A 23 20.33 18.17 -23.86
CA PRO A 23 19.69 17.86 -25.12
C PRO A 23 18.74 16.68 -24.92
N MET A 24 17.46 16.99 -24.74
CA MET A 24 16.37 16.02 -24.65
C MET A 24 15.38 16.35 -25.76
N ASP A 25 15.13 15.37 -26.62
CA ASP A 25 14.17 15.54 -27.70
C ASP A 25 12.72 15.65 -27.18
N ALA A 26 11.78 16.00 -28.05
CA ALA A 26 10.40 16.27 -27.64
C ALA A 26 9.63 15.01 -27.21
N ASP A 27 10.00 13.85 -27.75
CA ASP A 27 9.32 12.57 -27.50
C ASP A 27 9.86 11.92 -26.22
N GLU A 28 11.18 12.01 -26.03
CA GLU A 28 11.87 11.68 -24.79
C GLU A 28 11.34 12.52 -23.63
N LEU A 29 11.21 13.84 -23.81
CA LEU A 29 10.63 14.71 -22.78
C LEU A 29 9.20 14.29 -22.42
N GLY A 30 8.37 13.97 -23.41
CA GLY A 30 7.01 13.48 -23.17
C GLY A 30 7.01 12.20 -22.33
N SER A 31 7.86 11.25 -22.68
CA SER A 31 8.00 9.96 -21.99
C SER A 31 8.47 10.14 -20.54
N VAL A 32 9.43 11.04 -20.32
CA VAL A 32 9.92 11.38 -18.98
C VAL A 32 8.83 12.03 -18.13
N LEU A 33 8.09 12.99 -18.69
CA LEU A 33 7.00 13.65 -17.97
C LEU A 33 5.87 12.68 -17.64
N GLU A 34 5.52 11.77 -18.54
CA GLU A 34 4.53 10.72 -18.29
C GLU A 34 4.95 9.83 -17.13
N ALA A 35 6.21 9.40 -17.10
CA ALA A 35 6.74 8.58 -16.01
C ALA A 35 6.72 9.32 -14.66
N LEU A 36 7.10 10.60 -14.63
CA LEU A 36 7.06 11.42 -13.42
C LEU A 36 5.62 11.61 -12.92
N LEU A 37 4.69 11.95 -13.81
CA LEU A 37 3.28 12.17 -13.48
C LEU A 37 2.55 10.90 -13.02
N LEU A 38 3.03 9.72 -13.42
CA LEU A 38 2.47 8.44 -12.98
C LEU A 38 2.77 8.12 -11.51
N VAL A 39 3.95 8.53 -11.02
CA VAL A 39 4.44 8.15 -9.68
C VAL A 39 3.96 9.11 -8.59
N VAL A 40 3.62 10.35 -8.94
CA VAL A 40 3.27 11.39 -7.96
C VAL A 40 1.85 11.25 -7.43
N ASP A 41 1.70 11.40 -6.12
CA ASP A 41 0.44 11.29 -5.39
C ASP A 41 -0.20 12.66 -5.08
N THR A 42 0.50 13.75 -5.39
CA THR A 42 0.03 15.14 -5.29
C THR A 42 0.29 15.91 -6.58
N PRO A 43 -0.42 17.04 -6.84
CA PRO A 43 -0.09 17.92 -7.96
C PRO A 43 1.37 18.39 -7.92
N VAL A 44 1.99 18.52 -9.10
CA VAL A 44 3.39 18.90 -9.26
C VAL A 44 3.51 20.16 -10.11
N THR A 45 4.31 21.12 -9.66
CA THR A 45 4.50 22.37 -10.40
C THR A 45 5.43 22.20 -11.60
N VAL A 46 5.32 23.11 -12.57
CA VAL A 46 6.19 23.11 -13.76
C VAL A 46 7.64 23.42 -13.42
N GLU A 47 7.89 24.15 -12.32
CA GLU A 47 9.22 24.43 -11.80
C GLU A 47 9.87 23.17 -11.22
N ALA A 48 9.11 22.37 -10.45
CA ALA A 48 9.60 21.12 -9.90
C ALA A 48 9.93 20.11 -11.02
N LEU A 49 9.07 20.01 -12.04
CA LEU A 49 9.33 19.16 -13.22
C LEU A 49 10.52 19.68 -14.04
N GLY A 50 10.66 21.00 -14.21
CA GLY A 50 11.81 21.61 -14.86
C GLY A 50 13.12 21.32 -14.13
N ALA A 51 13.12 21.41 -12.80
CA ALA A 51 14.28 21.07 -11.96
C ALA A 51 14.65 19.59 -12.04
N ALA A 52 13.66 18.68 -12.05
CA ALA A 52 13.88 17.24 -12.15
C ALA A 52 14.41 16.80 -13.52
N THR A 53 13.99 17.48 -14.59
CA THR A 53 14.35 17.14 -15.98
C THR A 53 15.53 17.95 -16.53
N GLY A 54 15.95 19.01 -15.81
CA GLY A 54 16.95 19.96 -16.30
C GLY A 54 16.50 20.73 -17.55
N GLN A 55 15.18 20.95 -17.70
CA GLN A 55 14.59 21.62 -18.86
C GLN A 55 13.96 22.96 -18.49
N PRO A 56 13.89 23.92 -19.44
CA PRO A 56 13.22 25.19 -19.23
C PRO A 56 11.73 25.03 -18.91
N VAL A 57 11.25 25.79 -17.93
CA VAL A 57 9.86 25.76 -17.44
C VAL A 57 8.83 25.96 -18.56
N TYR A 58 9.10 26.87 -19.51
CA TYR A 58 8.20 27.12 -20.63
C TYR A 58 8.02 25.88 -21.54
N ARG A 59 9.08 25.07 -21.71
CA ARG A 59 9.06 23.85 -22.52
C ARG A 59 8.24 22.76 -21.84
N ILE A 60 8.38 22.64 -20.52
CA ILE A 60 7.58 21.75 -19.68
C ILE A 60 6.10 22.11 -19.76
N ALA A 61 5.76 23.40 -19.55
CA ALA A 61 4.37 23.87 -19.61
C ALA A 61 3.74 23.59 -20.98
N ALA A 62 4.45 23.89 -22.07
CA ALA A 62 3.98 23.61 -23.42
C ALA A 62 3.76 22.10 -23.67
N LYS A 63 4.69 21.25 -23.23
CA LYS A 63 4.56 19.80 -23.42
C LYS A 63 3.42 19.20 -22.60
N LEU A 64 3.22 19.66 -21.36
CA LEU A 64 2.09 19.22 -20.52
C LEU A 64 0.74 19.58 -21.12
N GLN A 65 0.63 20.80 -21.67
CA GLN A 65 -0.58 21.23 -22.36
C GLN A 65 -0.87 20.36 -23.59
N GLN A 66 0.16 20.12 -24.42
CA GLN A 66 0.07 19.22 -25.56
C GLN A 66 -0.37 17.81 -25.16
N MET A 67 0.24 17.23 -24.12
CA MET A 67 -0.12 15.89 -23.61
C MET A 67 -1.58 15.85 -23.10
N SER A 68 -2.05 16.91 -22.47
CA SER A 68 -3.45 17.02 -22.02
C SER A 68 -4.43 16.98 -23.20
N GLU A 69 -4.12 17.72 -24.27
CA GLU A 69 -4.90 17.75 -25.50
C GLU A 69 -4.89 16.39 -26.22
N GLU A 70 -3.72 15.76 -26.38
CA GLU A 70 -3.58 14.43 -26.99
C GLU A 70 -4.39 13.35 -26.21
N LEU A 71 -4.40 13.42 -24.88
CA LEU A 71 -5.21 12.54 -24.04
C LEU A 71 -6.71 12.79 -24.24
N ALA A 72 -7.12 14.04 -24.45
CA ALA A 72 -8.50 14.40 -24.71
C ALA A 72 -8.95 13.97 -26.11
N GLU A 73 -8.16 14.20 -27.15
CA GLU A 73 -8.47 13.86 -28.54
C GLU A 73 -8.69 12.36 -28.75
N ARG A 74 -7.93 11.52 -28.04
CA ARG A 74 -8.07 10.05 -28.14
C ARG A 74 -9.14 9.44 -27.22
N ASP A 75 -9.97 10.27 -26.56
CA ASP A 75 -10.94 9.84 -25.54
C ASP A 75 -10.32 8.95 -24.44
N SER A 76 -9.11 9.31 -23.99
CA SER A 76 -8.37 8.56 -22.97
C SER A 76 -9.14 8.47 -21.65
N GLY A 77 -9.04 7.32 -20.96
CA GLY A 77 -9.50 7.18 -19.58
C GLY A 77 -8.74 8.03 -18.56
N ILE A 78 -7.55 8.49 -18.94
CA ILE A 78 -6.69 9.40 -18.18
C ILE A 78 -6.93 10.83 -18.64
N ASP A 79 -6.96 11.75 -17.69
CA ASP A 79 -7.17 13.18 -17.88
C ASP A 79 -6.06 13.95 -17.14
N LEU A 80 -5.22 14.67 -17.88
CA LEU A 80 -4.13 15.47 -17.33
C LEU A 80 -4.64 16.90 -17.10
N ARG A 81 -4.75 17.31 -15.83
CA ARG A 81 -5.33 18.60 -15.45
C ARG A 81 -4.32 19.48 -14.73
N GLN A 82 -4.46 20.79 -14.95
CA GLN A 82 -3.80 21.83 -14.18
C GLN A 82 -4.77 22.40 -13.11
N ASN A 83 -4.29 22.53 -11.88
CA ASN A 83 -4.96 23.25 -10.80
C ASN A 83 -4.01 24.31 -10.21
N SER A 84 -4.41 25.00 -9.15
CA SER A 84 -3.58 26.02 -8.47
C SER A 84 -2.29 25.46 -7.86
N GLU A 85 -2.24 24.15 -7.61
CA GLU A 85 -1.11 23.46 -6.99
C GLU A 85 -0.15 22.85 -8.03
N GLY A 86 -0.57 22.72 -9.29
CA GLY A 86 0.25 22.20 -10.37
C GLY A 86 -0.51 21.25 -11.32
N TRP A 87 0.21 20.30 -11.89
CA TRP A 87 -0.28 19.32 -12.85
C TRP A 87 -0.40 17.94 -12.22
N ARG A 88 -1.45 17.20 -12.61
CA ARG A 88 -1.65 15.82 -12.17
C ARG A 88 -2.54 15.03 -13.14
N MET A 89 -2.29 13.72 -13.24
CA MET A 89 -3.17 12.78 -13.91
C MET A 89 -4.35 12.36 -13.02
N TYR A 90 -5.55 12.41 -13.60
CA TYR A 90 -6.81 11.97 -13.00
C TYR A 90 -7.47 10.93 -13.90
N THR A 91 -8.49 10.25 -13.38
CA THR A 91 -9.43 9.51 -14.22
C THR A 91 -10.46 10.45 -14.83
N ARG A 92 -10.82 10.23 -16.09
CA ARG A 92 -11.87 11.00 -16.76
C ARG A 92 -13.23 10.70 -16.12
N ALA A 93 -14.02 11.75 -15.91
CA ALA A 93 -15.26 11.69 -15.12
C ALA A 93 -16.29 10.68 -15.67
N CYS A 94 -16.37 10.48 -16.98
CA CYS A 94 -17.28 9.50 -17.59
C CYS A 94 -16.98 8.04 -17.19
N PHE A 95 -15.76 7.75 -16.71
CA PHE A 95 -15.38 6.42 -16.25
C PHE A 95 -15.49 6.25 -14.73
N ALA A 96 -15.94 7.26 -13.99
CA ALA A 96 -16.13 7.19 -12.54
C ALA A 96 -16.93 5.95 -12.08
N PRO A 97 -18.04 5.54 -12.72
CA PRO A 97 -18.79 4.35 -12.30
C PRO A 97 -17.97 3.05 -12.32
N TYR A 98 -17.01 2.92 -13.24
CA TYR A 98 -16.15 1.74 -13.35
C TYR A 98 -15.04 1.75 -12.29
N VAL A 99 -14.46 2.92 -12.03
CA VAL A 99 -13.47 3.13 -10.96
C VAL A 99 -14.10 2.83 -9.60
N GLU A 100 -15.29 3.38 -9.35
CA GLU A 100 -16.07 3.09 -8.14
C GLU A 100 -16.31 1.60 -7.98
N LYS A 101 -16.77 0.92 -9.04
CA LYS A 101 -17.00 -0.53 -9.00
C LYS A 101 -15.72 -1.30 -8.64
N LEU A 102 -14.57 -0.99 -9.25
CA LEU A 102 -13.31 -1.65 -8.95
C LEU A 102 -12.88 -1.43 -7.48
N LEU A 103 -12.99 -0.19 -6.99
CA LEU A 103 -12.62 0.14 -5.61
C LEU A 103 -13.58 -0.48 -4.59
N LEU A 104 -14.88 -0.52 -4.90
CA LEU A 104 -15.92 -1.11 -4.06
C LEU A 104 -15.91 -2.66 -4.10
N ASP A 105 -15.61 -3.27 -5.24
CA ASP A 105 -15.47 -4.72 -5.38
C ASP A 105 -14.15 -5.21 -4.76
N GLY A 106 -13.07 -4.44 -4.87
CA GLY A 106 -11.79 -4.70 -4.19
C GLY A 106 -11.88 -4.63 -2.67
N ALA A 107 -12.73 -3.75 -2.14
CA ALA A 107 -13.03 -3.67 -0.71
C ALA A 107 -13.98 -4.79 -0.19
N ARG A 108 -14.56 -5.61 -1.09
CA ARG A 108 -15.60 -6.61 -0.75
C ARG A 108 -15.26 -8.04 -1.15
N SER A 109 -13.99 -8.44 -1.22
CA SER A 109 -13.73 -9.89 -1.22
C SER A 109 -14.22 -10.46 0.11
N LYS A 110 -15.08 -11.49 0.08
CA LYS A 110 -15.56 -12.15 1.30
C LYS A 110 -14.35 -12.49 2.17
N LEU A 111 -14.44 -12.22 3.48
CA LEU A 111 -13.40 -12.66 4.40
C LEU A 111 -13.21 -14.17 4.22
N THR A 112 -11.97 -14.59 4.08
CA THR A 112 -11.65 -16.01 4.03
C THR A 112 -12.04 -16.65 5.36
N ARG A 113 -12.23 -17.97 5.37
CA ARG A 113 -12.50 -18.70 6.62
C ARG A 113 -11.46 -18.39 7.69
N ALA A 114 -10.17 -18.36 7.33
CA ALA A 114 -9.10 -18.01 8.25
C ALA A 114 -9.23 -16.59 8.81
N ALA A 115 -9.72 -15.64 8.02
CA ALA A 115 -9.95 -14.27 8.48
C ALA A 115 -11.18 -14.14 9.39
N LEU A 116 -12.25 -14.88 9.10
CA LEU A 116 -13.42 -14.97 9.98
C LEU A 116 -13.06 -15.62 11.32
N GLU A 117 -12.27 -16.70 11.31
CA GLU A 117 -11.80 -17.36 12.52
C GLU A 117 -10.90 -16.44 13.37
N THR A 118 -9.98 -15.68 12.75
CA THR A 118 -9.18 -14.68 13.48
C THR A 118 -10.05 -13.55 14.03
N LEU A 119 -10.98 -13.03 13.23
CA LEU A 119 -11.86 -11.95 13.66
C LEU A 119 -12.74 -12.37 14.84
N ALA A 120 -13.21 -13.62 14.84
CA ALA A 120 -13.93 -14.18 15.98
C ALA A 120 -13.06 -14.21 17.24
N VAL A 121 -11.79 -14.66 17.15
CA VAL A 121 -10.89 -14.65 18.32
C VAL A 121 -10.73 -13.23 18.89
N VAL A 122 -10.60 -12.21 18.03
CA VAL A 122 -10.50 -10.81 18.48
C VAL A 122 -11.81 -10.36 19.14
N ALA A 123 -12.97 -10.60 18.52
CA ALA A 123 -14.27 -10.16 19.03
C ALA A 123 -14.59 -10.72 20.43
N TYR A 124 -14.24 -11.98 20.71
CA TYR A 124 -14.54 -12.63 21.99
C TYR A 124 -13.45 -12.46 23.06
N ARG A 125 -12.23 -12.08 22.69
CA ARG A 125 -11.11 -11.92 23.64
C ARG A 125 -10.52 -10.53 23.72
N GLN A 126 -11.11 -9.55 23.06
CA GLN A 126 -10.63 -8.17 23.13
C GLN A 126 -10.66 -7.62 24.56
N PRO A 127 -9.69 -6.80 24.95
CA PRO A 127 -8.48 -6.41 24.20
C PRO A 127 -7.44 -7.56 24.15
N VAL A 128 -6.94 -7.89 22.95
CA VAL A 128 -6.03 -9.04 22.74
C VAL A 128 -4.79 -8.69 21.92
N THR A 129 -3.63 -9.25 22.27
CA THR A 129 -2.38 -9.05 21.53
C THR A 129 -2.29 -9.97 20.31
N ARG A 130 -1.53 -9.54 19.28
CA ARG A 130 -1.23 -10.36 18.09
C ARG A 130 -0.67 -11.74 18.44
N ALA A 131 0.20 -11.81 19.45
CA ALA A 131 0.82 -13.06 19.90
C ALA A 131 -0.23 -14.02 20.49
N ARG A 132 -1.13 -13.54 21.35
CA ARG A 132 -2.22 -14.35 21.91
C ARG A 132 -3.18 -14.85 20.83
N VAL A 133 -3.50 -14.02 19.84
CA VAL A 133 -4.33 -14.44 18.69
C VAL A 133 -3.64 -15.55 17.88
N SER A 134 -2.33 -15.42 17.63
CA SER A 134 -1.56 -16.45 16.92
C SER A 134 -1.51 -17.77 17.69
N ALA A 135 -1.35 -17.72 19.02
CA ALA A 135 -1.34 -18.89 19.88
C ALA A 135 -2.68 -19.65 19.84
N VAL A 136 -3.80 -18.92 19.97
CA VAL A 136 -5.16 -19.52 19.89
C VAL A 136 -5.42 -20.15 18.53
N ARG A 137 -4.93 -19.54 17.44
CA ARG A 137 -5.11 -20.07 16.08
C ARG A 137 -4.11 -21.17 15.71
N GLY A 138 -3.02 -21.33 16.46
CA GLY A 138 -1.95 -22.29 16.16
C GLY A 138 -1.19 -22.03 14.85
N VAL A 139 -1.38 -20.86 14.22
CA VAL A 139 -0.78 -20.48 12.93
C VAL A 139 -0.41 -19.00 12.92
N ASN A 140 0.44 -18.59 11.98
CA ASN A 140 0.78 -17.18 11.80
C ASN A 140 -0.46 -16.39 11.29
N VAL A 141 -0.82 -15.32 12.00
CA VAL A 141 -1.98 -14.47 11.71
C VAL A 141 -1.63 -13.09 11.14
N ASP A 142 -0.36 -12.79 10.86
CA ASP A 142 0.11 -11.44 10.49
C ASP A 142 -0.59 -10.86 9.26
N ALA A 143 -0.71 -11.65 8.19
CA ALA A 143 -1.37 -11.23 6.96
C ALA A 143 -2.87 -10.97 7.16
N VAL A 144 -3.49 -11.79 8.02
CA VAL A 144 -4.92 -11.68 8.34
C VAL A 144 -5.18 -10.46 9.20
N MET A 145 -4.38 -10.23 10.25
CA MET A 145 -4.47 -9.06 11.11
C MET A 145 -4.32 -7.76 10.32
N ARG A 146 -3.34 -7.69 9.41
CA ARG A 146 -3.15 -6.56 8.50
C ARG A 146 -4.38 -6.32 7.62
N THR A 147 -4.98 -7.39 7.11
CA THR A 147 -6.18 -7.32 6.28
C THR A 147 -7.39 -6.84 7.08
N LEU A 148 -7.57 -7.30 8.31
CA LEU A 148 -8.67 -6.89 9.18
C LEU A 148 -8.54 -5.42 9.61
N LEU A 149 -7.32 -4.96 9.91
CA LEU A 149 -7.01 -3.55 10.18
C LEU A 149 -7.28 -2.67 8.95
N ALA A 150 -6.77 -3.07 7.78
CA ALA A 150 -6.98 -2.32 6.53
C ALA A 150 -8.47 -2.21 6.13
N ARG A 151 -9.29 -3.19 6.55
CA ARG A 151 -10.74 -3.18 6.36
C ARG A 151 -11.51 -2.46 7.46
N GLY A 152 -10.81 -1.94 8.46
CA GLY A 152 -11.41 -1.25 9.60
C GLY A 152 -12.31 -2.13 10.46
N LEU A 153 -12.19 -3.46 10.40
CA LEU A 153 -12.98 -4.38 11.23
C LEU A 153 -12.40 -4.53 12.65
N ILE A 154 -11.10 -4.28 12.78
CA ILE A 154 -10.38 -4.20 14.06
C ILE A 154 -9.53 -2.93 14.09
N THR A 155 -9.17 -2.49 15.29
CA THR A 155 -8.33 -1.32 15.57
C THR A 155 -7.40 -1.60 16.74
N GLU A 156 -6.37 -0.79 16.91
CA GLU A 156 -5.50 -0.82 18.09
C GLU A 156 -6.26 -0.31 19.32
N ALA A 157 -6.13 -1.03 20.44
CA ALA A 157 -6.87 -0.83 21.68
C ALA A 157 -5.95 -0.52 22.88
N GLY A 158 -4.72 -0.06 22.60
CA GLY A 158 -3.72 0.26 23.60
C GLY A 158 -2.57 -0.75 23.63
N VAL A 159 -1.96 -0.88 24.80
CA VAL A 159 -0.77 -1.72 25.03
C VAL A 159 -1.07 -2.64 26.21
N ASP A 160 -0.62 -3.89 26.11
CA ASP A 160 -0.72 -4.87 27.17
C ASP A 160 0.31 -4.54 28.26
N ASP A 161 -0.15 -4.38 29.50
CA ASP A 161 0.68 -3.88 30.61
C ASP A 161 1.83 -4.85 30.98
N ASP A 162 1.63 -6.15 30.79
CA ASP A 162 2.62 -7.18 31.14
C ASP A 162 3.71 -7.32 30.07
N THR A 163 3.30 -7.29 28.79
CA THR A 163 4.19 -7.59 27.66
C THR A 163 4.65 -6.37 26.87
N GLY A 164 4.02 -5.21 27.06
CA GLY A 164 4.27 -4.00 26.28
C GLY A 164 3.82 -4.12 24.81
N ALA A 165 3.07 -5.15 24.45
CA ALA A 165 2.63 -5.40 23.08
C ALA A 165 1.31 -4.68 22.77
N THR A 166 1.15 -4.19 21.53
CA THR A 166 -0.11 -3.58 21.06
C THR A 166 -1.28 -4.58 21.16
N THR A 167 -2.39 -4.11 21.73
CA THR A 167 -3.65 -4.86 21.80
C THR A 167 -4.60 -4.42 20.69
N PHE A 168 -5.53 -5.30 20.33
CA PHE A 168 -6.51 -5.09 19.27
C PHE A 168 -7.94 -5.33 19.77
N ALA A 169 -8.89 -4.59 19.23
CA ALA A 169 -10.32 -4.72 19.46
C ALA A 169 -11.12 -4.52 18.16
N THR A 170 -12.37 -4.98 18.10
CA THR A 170 -13.28 -4.72 16.99
C THR A 170 -13.78 -3.29 16.99
N THR A 171 -14.19 -2.80 15.83
CA THR A 171 -14.72 -1.43 15.62
C THR A 171 -16.25 -1.40 15.56
N GLU A 172 -16.82 -0.20 15.52
CA GLU A 172 -18.26 -0.01 15.21
C GLU A 172 -18.64 -0.59 13.84
N LEU A 173 -17.74 -0.48 12.85
CA LEU A 173 -17.95 -1.06 11.52
C LEU A 173 -18.16 -2.58 11.58
N PHE A 174 -17.53 -3.29 12.52
CA PHE A 174 -17.79 -4.71 12.73
C PHE A 174 -19.22 -4.98 13.21
N LEU A 175 -19.72 -4.19 14.18
CA LEU A 175 -21.08 -4.33 14.72
C LEU A 175 -22.14 -4.02 13.65
N GLU A 176 -21.95 -2.94 12.88
CA GLU A 176 -22.81 -2.58 11.76
C GLU A 176 -22.91 -3.69 10.71
N ARG A 177 -21.77 -4.34 10.41
CA ARG A 177 -21.71 -5.44 9.44
C ARG A 177 -22.36 -6.72 9.93
N LEU A 178 -22.33 -6.96 11.25
CA LEU A 178 -22.95 -8.12 11.89
C LEU A 178 -24.43 -7.88 12.22
N GLY A 179 -24.89 -6.62 12.15
CA GLY A 179 -26.26 -6.23 12.47
C GLY A 179 -26.55 -6.25 13.98
N LEU A 180 -25.52 -6.01 14.81
CA LEU A 180 -25.63 -6.00 16.27
C LEU A 180 -25.61 -4.57 16.80
N ALA A 181 -26.30 -4.34 17.92
CA ALA A 181 -26.29 -3.04 18.60
C ALA A 181 -25.10 -2.90 19.55
N SER A 182 -24.59 -4.01 20.06
CA SER A 182 -23.46 -4.04 20.97
C SER A 182 -22.71 -5.37 20.91
N LEU A 183 -21.48 -5.40 21.46
CA LEU A 183 -20.72 -6.65 21.63
C LEU A 183 -21.39 -7.63 22.60
N GLY A 184 -22.26 -7.16 23.49
CA GLY A 184 -23.04 -8.02 24.39
C GLY A 184 -24.10 -8.85 23.66
N ASP A 185 -24.43 -8.49 22.41
CA ASP A 185 -25.37 -9.24 21.58
C ASP A 185 -24.67 -10.38 20.80
N LEU A 186 -23.35 -10.56 20.99
CA LEU A 186 -22.63 -11.69 20.41
C LEU A 186 -23.12 -13.00 21.04
N PRO A 187 -23.38 -14.05 20.23
CA PRO A 187 -23.78 -15.35 20.76
C PRO A 187 -22.77 -15.89 21.78
N ASP A 188 -23.25 -16.35 22.92
CA ASP A 188 -22.35 -16.88 23.95
C ASP A 188 -21.66 -18.17 23.48
N ILE A 189 -20.33 -18.15 23.34
CA ILE A 189 -19.50 -19.32 22.99
C ILE A 189 -19.03 -20.05 24.27
N ALA A 190 -19.45 -19.62 25.47
CA ALA A 190 -19.02 -20.19 26.75
C ALA A 190 -19.06 -21.74 26.84
N PRO A 191 -19.96 -22.50 26.17
CA PRO A 191 -19.89 -23.97 26.24
C PRO A 191 -18.78 -24.63 25.41
N LEU A 192 -18.05 -23.89 24.54
CA LEU A 192 -17.18 -24.45 23.50
C LEU A 192 -15.74 -23.91 23.48
N LEU A 193 -15.39 -22.95 24.35
CA LEU A 193 -14.00 -22.48 24.48
C LEU A 193 -13.33 -23.19 25.66
N PRO A 194 -12.14 -23.80 25.48
CA PRO A 194 -11.37 -24.30 26.61
C PRO A 194 -10.95 -23.13 27.52
N ASP A 195 -11.08 -23.33 28.84
CA ASP A 195 -10.67 -22.37 29.87
C ASP A 195 -9.17 -22.07 29.80
N VAL A 196 -8.79 -20.85 30.16
CA VAL A 196 -7.40 -20.34 30.06
C VAL A 196 -6.41 -21.24 30.81
N ASP A 197 -6.84 -21.83 31.93
CA ASP A 197 -6.03 -22.73 32.74
C ASP A 197 -5.71 -24.06 32.02
N THR A 198 -6.53 -24.48 31.05
CA THR A 198 -6.30 -25.73 30.30
C THR A 198 -5.26 -25.60 29.19
N ILE A 199 -4.87 -24.37 28.83
CA ILE A 199 -3.87 -24.09 27.78
C ILE A 199 -2.46 -24.18 28.37
N GLU A 200 -2.26 -23.82 29.65
CA GLU A 200 -0.98 -23.98 30.35
C GLU A 200 -0.64 -25.48 30.48
N ASP A 201 -1.61 -26.31 30.88
CA ASP A 201 -1.45 -27.78 30.96
C ASP A 201 -1.15 -28.43 29.60
N LEU A 202 -1.75 -27.93 28.51
CA LEU A 202 -1.49 -28.45 27.16
C LEU A 202 -0.09 -28.08 26.68
N SER A 203 0.42 -26.89 27.04
CA SER A 203 1.78 -26.46 26.71
C SER A 203 2.85 -27.32 27.41
N GLU A 204 2.66 -27.66 28.68
CA GLU A 204 3.57 -28.58 29.42
C GLU A 204 3.53 -30.01 28.85
N SER A 205 2.36 -30.45 28.35
CA SER A 205 2.23 -31.78 27.72
C SER A 205 2.93 -31.88 26.35
N LEU A 206 2.96 -30.78 25.59
CA LEU A 206 3.57 -30.72 24.24
C LEU A 206 5.10 -30.69 24.31
N ASP A 207 5.68 -30.05 25.33
CA ASP A 207 7.12 -30.07 25.61
C ASP A 207 7.61 -31.46 26.07
N SER A 208 6.69 -32.30 26.56
CA SER A 208 6.95 -33.68 27.00
C SER A 208 6.79 -34.70 25.87
N GLU A 209 6.28 -34.32 24.69
CA GLU A 209 6.07 -35.24 23.57
C GLU A 209 7.39 -35.53 22.80
N PRO A 210 7.76 -36.81 22.62
CA PRO A 210 9.05 -37.20 22.02
C PRO A 210 9.18 -36.82 20.53
N ARG A 211 8.09 -36.46 19.85
CA ARG A 211 8.12 -35.96 18.47
C ARG A 211 8.59 -34.51 18.37
N PHE A 212 8.37 -33.69 19.39
CA PHE A 212 8.73 -32.26 19.41
C PHE A 212 10.11 -32.00 20.02
N ILE A 213 10.59 -32.88 20.92
CA ILE A 213 11.96 -32.83 21.49
C ILE A 213 13.05 -32.83 20.40
N LYS A 214 12.79 -33.49 19.26
CA LYS A 214 13.76 -33.62 18.15
C LYS A 214 13.95 -32.35 17.32
N LEU A 215 13.14 -31.31 17.55
CA LEU A 215 13.23 -30.03 16.85
C LEU A 215 14.04 -28.97 17.63
N ALA A 216 14.21 -29.15 18.95
CA ALA A 216 14.94 -28.21 19.82
C ALA A 216 16.44 -28.56 19.99
N GLY A 217 16.89 -29.72 19.51
CA GLY A 217 18.27 -30.19 19.65
C GLY A 217 19.05 -30.13 18.34
N GLY A 218 19.73 -29.01 18.08
CA GLY A 218 20.74 -28.93 17.03
C GLY A 218 22.06 -29.58 17.46
N SER A 219 22.41 -30.70 16.83
CA SER A 219 23.78 -30.89 16.31
C SER A 219 23.70 -31.70 15.02
N ALA A 220 24.18 -31.10 13.93
CA ALA A 220 24.43 -31.79 12.70
C ALA A 220 25.68 -32.66 12.92
N SER A 221 25.51 -33.98 12.97
CA SER A 221 26.61 -34.91 12.72
C SER A 221 26.54 -35.31 11.25
N GLU A 222 27.53 -34.85 10.49
CA GLU A 222 27.83 -35.28 9.13
C GLU A 222 27.81 -36.81 9.04
N GLN A 223 26.91 -37.36 8.24
CA GLN A 223 27.10 -38.67 7.63
C GLN A 223 27.20 -38.45 6.12
N SER A 224 28.44 -38.49 5.66
CA SER A 224 28.82 -38.58 4.27
C SER A 224 28.04 -39.70 3.58
N LEU A 225 27.19 -39.31 2.61
CA LEU A 225 26.60 -40.23 1.65
C LEU A 225 27.70 -40.65 0.68
N SER A 226 28.24 -41.86 0.84
CA SER A 226 28.91 -42.55 -0.26
C SER A 226 27.90 -43.45 -0.96
N PHE A 227 27.36 -42.98 -2.08
CA PHE A 227 26.72 -43.82 -3.07
C PHE A 227 27.82 -44.41 -3.96
N ASP A 228 28.04 -45.72 -3.86
CA ASP A 228 28.83 -46.48 -4.84
C ASP A 228 27.84 -47.17 -5.78
N VAL A 229 27.88 -46.77 -7.05
CA VAL A 229 27.09 -47.32 -8.14
C VAL A 229 28.05 -48.18 -8.94
N ASP A 230 28.02 -49.51 -8.74
CA ASP A 230 28.31 -50.50 -9.79
C ASP A 230 28.22 -51.95 -9.28
N LYS A 231 27.75 -52.83 -10.19
CA LYS A 231 27.62 -54.31 -10.18
C LYS A 231 26.38 -54.90 -9.48
N ASP A 232 25.59 -55.79 -10.09
CA ASP A 232 25.61 -56.51 -11.38
C ASP A 232 24.14 -56.71 -11.85
#